data_AF-A0A1M7PU01-F1
#
_entry.id   AF-A0A1M7PU01-F1
#
_cell.length_a   1.000
_cell.length_b   1.000
_cell.length_c   1.000
_cell.angle_alpha   90.00
_cell.angle_beta   90.00
_cell.angle_gamma   90.00
#
_symmetry.space_group_name_H-M   'P 1'
#
loop_
_entity.id
_entity.type
_entity.pdbx_description
1 polymer ?
#
loop_
_entity_poly.entity_id
_entity_poly.type
_entity_poly.pdbx_seq_one_letter_code
_entity_poly.pdbx_strand_id
1 'polypeptide(L)'
;MKENINTTLHSLSLASVLALLAWYYIGSGNTAATVFTWMIIVLIAVEIISLILVSGIYPESHTSFKIGIIAMLFILLGIKAMLPSFFVPLTVTLIAVNFLYNFYTNNKRKKGAFKRKKKGLKY
;
A
#
# COMPACT_ATOMS: atom_id res chain seq x y z
N MET A 1 -16.54 8.24 -9.02
CA MET A 1 -16.34 6.78 -9.16
C MET A 1 -14.91 6.34 -8.87
N LYS A 2 -13.88 6.80 -9.59
CA LYS A 2 -12.46 6.43 -9.35
C LYS A 2 -11.98 6.62 -7.90
N GLU A 3 -12.58 7.59 -7.22
CA GLU A 3 -12.29 7.98 -5.84
C GLU A 3 -12.80 6.95 -4.83
N ASN A 4 -14.06 6.54 -4.97
CA ASN A 4 -14.64 5.45 -4.17
C ASN A 4 -13.83 4.18 -4.41
N ILE A 5 -13.48 3.86 -5.66
CA ILE A 5 -12.66 2.69 -6.00
C ILE A 5 -11.30 2.71 -5.27
N ASN A 6 -10.63 3.86 -5.16
CA ASN A 6 -9.38 3.95 -4.41
C ASN A 6 -9.58 3.68 -2.91
N THR A 7 -10.62 4.25 -2.30
CA THR A 7 -10.94 3.95 -0.90
C THR A 7 -11.30 2.48 -0.72
N THR A 8 -12.08 1.89 -1.63
CA THR A 8 -12.41 0.47 -1.63
C THR A 8 -11.16 -0.40 -1.78
N LEU A 9 -10.19 -0.01 -2.62
CA LEU A 9 -8.91 -0.70 -2.76
C LEU A 9 -8.09 -0.69 -1.46
N HIS A 10 -8.10 0.42 -0.72
CA HIS A 10 -7.46 0.48 0.59
C HIS A 10 -8.14 -0.43 1.62
N SER A 11 -9.48 -0.45 1.63
CA SER A 11 -10.24 -1.37 2.48
C SER A 11 -10.04 -2.83 2.09
N LEU A 12 -9.94 -3.12 0.80
CA LEU A 12 -9.69 -4.46 0.27
C LEU A 12 -8.27 -4.93 0.57
N SER A 13 -7.28 -4.03 0.50
CA SER A 13 -5.91 -4.26 0.97
C SER A 13 -5.89 -4.65 2.45
N LEU A 14 -6.57 -3.88 3.31
CA LEU A 14 -6.67 -4.18 4.74
C LEU A 14 -7.34 -5.54 4.99
N ALA A 15 -8.46 -5.79 4.34
CA ALA A 15 -9.18 -7.06 4.45
C ALA A 15 -8.31 -8.24 3.98
N SER A 16 -7.52 -8.06 2.92
CA SER A 16 -6.61 -9.08 2.38
C SER A 16 -5.48 -9.40 3.37
N VAL A 17 -4.90 -8.37 4.00
CA VAL A 17 -3.88 -8.55 5.05
C VAL A 17 -4.48 -9.28 6.26
N LEU A 18 -5.67 -8.88 6.73
CA LEU A 18 -6.32 -9.54 7.86
C LEU A 18 -6.71 -11.00 7.54
N ALA A 19 -7.18 -11.27 6.33
CA ALA A 19 -7.51 -12.62 5.87
C ALA A 19 -6.27 -13.51 5.81
N LEU A 20 -5.15 -13.00 5.31
CA LEU A 20 -3.88 -13.74 5.28
C LEU A 20 -3.30 -13.98 6.69
N LEU A 21 -3.47 -13.04 7.62
CA LEU A 21 -3.12 -13.23 9.03
C LEU A 21 -4.02 -14.29 9.71
N ALA A 22 -5.32 -14.24 9.46
CA ALA A 22 -6.26 -15.23 9.98
C ALA A 22 -5.94 -16.63 9.42
N TRP A 23 -5.61 -16.73 8.13
CA TRP A 23 -5.17 -17.97 7.51
C TRP A 23 -3.85 -18.48 8.11
N TYR A 24 -2.88 -17.61 8.41
CA TYR A 24 -1.66 -18.01 9.12
C TYR A 24 -1.96 -18.64 10.48
N TYR A 25 -2.94 -18.10 11.22
CA TYR A 25 -3.28 -18.57 12.56
C TYR A 25 -4.14 -19.84 12.55
N ILE A 26 -5.02 -19.99 11.56
CA ILE A 26 -6.01 -21.08 11.47
C ILE A 26 -5.49 -22.26 10.62
N GLY A 27 -4.64 -21.99 9.63
CA GLY A 27 -4.14 -22.97 8.67
C GLY A 27 -2.79 -23.56 9.08
N SER A 28 -2.74 -24.89 9.25
CA SER A 28 -1.54 -25.62 9.59
C SER A 28 -0.51 -25.65 8.44
N GLY A 29 0.74 -25.22 8.71
CA GLY A 29 1.93 -25.58 7.94
C GLY A 29 2.72 -24.44 7.28
N ASN A 30 2.18 -23.21 7.23
CA ASN A 30 2.87 -22.09 6.59
C ASN A 30 3.79 -21.34 7.57
N THR A 31 5.02 -21.03 7.13
CA THR A 31 5.90 -20.13 7.90
C THR A 31 5.43 -18.68 7.78
N ALA A 32 5.71 -17.86 8.79
CA ALA A 32 5.42 -16.43 8.74
C ALA A 32 6.03 -15.77 7.48
N ALA A 33 7.26 -16.13 7.13
CA ALA A 33 7.94 -15.62 5.94
C ALA A 33 7.18 -15.92 4.64
N THR A 34 6.57 -17.10 4.51
CA THR A 34 5.74 -17.46 3.35
C THR A 34 4.50 -16.57 3.27
N VAL A 35 3.79 -16.40 4.38
CA VAL A 35 2.57 -15.58 4.44
C VAL A 35 2.87 -14.11 4.14
N PHE A 36 3.93 -13.55 4.73
CA PHE A 36 4.36 -12.18 4.45
C PHE A 36 4.80 -11.98 3.00
N THR A 37 5.37 -13.01 2.36
CA THR A 37 5.68 -12.94 0.91
C THR A 37 4.40 -12.79 0.10
N TRP A 38 3.36 -13.59 0.39
CA TRP A 38 2.06 -13.47 -0.29
C TRP A 38 1.41 -12.11 -0.04
N MET A 39 1.46 -11.60 1.20
CA MET A 39 0.98 -10.25 1.53
C MET A 39 1.68 -9.17 0.70
N ILE A 40 3.01 -9.24 0.58
CA ILE A 40 3.78 -8.28 -0.22
C ILE A 40 3.33 -8.32 -1.68
N ILE A 41 3.16 -9.51 -2.27
CA ILE A 41 2.72 -9.65 -3.66
C ILE A 41 1.34 -9.00 -3.88
N VAL A 42 0.38 -9.29 -2.99
CA VAL A 42 -0.96 -8.69 -3.04
C VAL A 42 -0.87 -7.16 -2.89
N LEU A 43 -0.07 -6.67 -1.95
CA LEU A 43 0.10 -5.23 -1.73
C LEU A 43 0.74 -4.52 -2.92
N ILE A 44 1.72 -5.12 -3.58
CA ILE A 44 2.31 -4.57 -4.81
C ILE A 44 1.23 -4.41 -5.88
N ALA A 45 0.42 -5.45 -6.11
CA ALA A 45 -0.66 -5.40 -7.10
C ALA A 45 -1.67 -4.29 -6.77
N VAL A 46 -2.11 -4.20 -5.51
CA VAL A 46 -3.05 -3.17 -5.07
C VAL A 46 -2.46 -1.77 -5.19
N GLU A 47 -1.21 -1.57 -4.79
CA GLU A 47 -0.56 -0.25 -4.87
C GLU A 47 -0.33 0.20 -6.31
N ILE A 48 0.03 -0.71 -7.23
CA ILE A 48 0.13 -0.41 -8.67
C ILE A 48 -1.23 0.00 -9.23
N ILE A 49 -2.28 -0.79 -8.99
CA ILE A 49 -3.64 -0.47 -9.45
C ILE A 49 -4.10 0.87 -8.88
N SER A 50 -3.87 1.08 -7.58
CA SER A 50 -4.20 2.33 -6.90
C SER A 50 -3.44 3.51 -7.52
N LEU A 51 -2.13 3.38 -7.77
CA LEU A 51 -1.31 4.42 -8.40
C LEU A 51 -1.84 4.80 -9.78
N ILE A 52 -2.17 3.81 -10.62
CA ILE A 52 -2.74 4.04 -11.96
C ILE A 52 -4.04 4.85 -11.85
N LEU A 53 -4.91 4.49 -10.90
CA LEU A 53 -6.21 5.17 -10.71
C LEU A 53 -6.07 6.60 -10.16
N VAL A 54 -5.09 6.85 -9.29
CA VAL A 54 -4.93 8.13 -8.57
C VAL A 54 -3.95 9.11 -9.23
N SER A 55 -3.11 8.65 -10.15
CA SER A 55 -2.05 9.44 -10.80
C SER A 55 -2.51 10.79 -11.40
N GLY A 56 -3.73 10.82 -11.96
CA GLY A 56 -4.32 12.03 -12.54
C GLY A 56 -5.04 12.95 -11.55
N ILE A 57 -5.37 12.46 -10.35
CA ILE A 57 -6.30 13.12 -9.41
C ILE A 57 -5.56 13.68 -8.19
N TYR A 58 -4.59 12.93 -7.68
CA TYR A 58 -3.85 13.27 -6.48
C TYR A 58 -2.61 14.12 -6.80
N PRO A 59 -2.10 14.91 -5.85
CA PRO A 59 -0.88 15.67 -6.05
C PRO A 59 0.34 14.74 -6.12
N GLU A 60 1.42 15.29 -6.67
CA GLU A 60 2.67 14.58 -6.91
C GLU A 60 3.28 13.98 -5.64
N SER A 61 3.12 14.63 -4.49
CA SER A 61 3.56 14.09 -3.20
C SER A 61 2.87 12.77 -2.81
N HIS A 62 1.64 12.54 -3.27
CA HIS A 62 0.93 11.28 -3.05
C HIS A 62 1.39 10.17 -3.97
N THR A 63 1.57 10.50 -5.25
CA THR A 63 2.04 9.53 -6.25
C THR A 63 3.48 9.11 -5.98
N SER A 64 4.35 10.05 -5.58
CA SER A 64 5.74 9.74 -5.23
C SER A 64 5.85 8.86 -3.98
N PHE A 65 4.98 9.09 -2.99
CA PHE A 65 4.93 8.20 -1.83
C PHE A 65 4.51 6.78 -2.21
N LYS A 66 3.47 6.63 -3.05
CA LYS A 66 3.03 5.32 -3.56
C LYS A 66 4.13 4.60 -4.33
N ILE A 67 4.85 5.31 -5.19
CA ILE A 67 6.01 4.77 -5.91
C ILE A 67 7.08 4.30 -4.91
N GLY A 68 7.34 5.08 -3.85
CA GLY A 68 8.24 4.70 -2.77
C GLY A 68 7.81 3.43 -2.03
N ILE A 69 6.52 3.30 -1.69
CA ILE A 69 5.96 2.07 -1.08
C ILE A 69 6.13 0.86 -1.99
N ILE A 70 5.82 1.00 -3.29
CA ILE A 70 6.00 -0.07 -4.27
C ILE A 70 7.47 -0.49 -4.32
N ALA A 71 8.40 0.46 -4.42
CA ALA A 71 9.83 0.18 -4.43
C ALA A 71 10.28 -0.53 -3.15
N MET A 72 9.84 -0.08 -1.98
CA MET A 72 10.15 -0.72 -0.70
C MET A 72 9.60 -2.15 -0.62
N LEU A 73 8.41 -2.41 -1.15
CA LEU A 73 7.83 -3.76 -1.22
C LEU A 73 8.68 -4.70 -2.09
N PHE A 74 9.21 -4.23 -3.22
CA PHE A 74 10.16 -5.00 -4.02
C PHE A 74 11.50 -5.23 -3.31
N ILE A 75 12.03 -4.21 -2.62
CA ILE A 75 13.27 -4.34 -1.84
C ILE A 75 13.11 -5.39 -0.74
N LEU A 76 11.95 -5.46 -0.07
CA LEU A 76 11.68 -6.49 0.94
C LEU A 76 11.77 -7.92 0.39
N LEU A 77 11.39 -8.15 -0.87
CA LEU A 77 11.55 -9.45 -1.52
C LEU A 77 13.02 -9.83 -1.65
N GLY A 78 13.91 -8.87 -1.91
CA GLY A 78 15.36 -9.08 -1.89
C GLY A 78 15.92 -9.30 -0.48
N ILE A 79 15.46 -8.51 0.50
CA ILE A 79 15.87 -8.64 1.91
C ILE A 79 15.54 -10.02 2.47
N LYS A 80 14.44 -10.65 2.03
CA LYS A 80 14.11 -12.04 2.41
C LYS A 80 15.28 -13.01 2.18
N ALA A 81 16.01 -12.86 1.08
CA ALA A 81 17.13 -13.72 0.73
C ALA A 81 18.43 -13.31 1.42
N MET A 82 18.67 -12.01 1.59
CA MET A 82 19.94 -11.48 2.11
C MET A 82 19.99 -11.39 3.65
N LEU A 83 18.85 -11.07 4.27
CA LEU A 83 18.69 -10.81 5.71
C LEU A 83 17.33 -11.35 6.21
N PRO A 84 17.12 -12.68 6.21
CA PRO A 84 15.83 -13.30 6.53
C PRO A 84 15.31 -12.98 7.94
N SER A 85 16.20 -12.74 8.91
CA SER A 85 15.82 -12.36 10.28
C SER A 85 15.13 -11.00 10.35
N PHE A 86 15.45 -10.08 9.45
CA PHE A 86 14.86 -8.74 9.39
C PHE A 86 13.61 -8.67 8.50
N PHE A 87 13.35 -9.70 7.69
CA PHE A 87 12.27 -9.69 6.71
C PHE A 87 10.89 -9.46 7.36
N VAL A 88 10.56 -10.23 8.40
CA VAL A 88 9.27 -10.12 9.11
C VAL A 88 9.07 -8.75 9.76
N PRO A 89 9.97 -8.25 10.64
CA PRO A 89 9.76 -6.96 11.30
C PRO A 89 9.73 -5.78 10.31
N LEU A 90 10.55 -5.80 9.26
CA LEU A 90 10.52 -4.75 8.23
C LEU A 90 9.23 -4.80 7.40
N THR A 91 8.72 -6.00 7.10
CA THR A 91 7.44 -6.14 6.38
C THR A 91 6.29 -5.58 7.21
N VAL A 92 6.21 -5.91 8.50
CA VAL A 92 5.18 -5.36 9.41
C VAL A 92 5.27 -3.84 9.46
N THR A 93 6.48 -3.29 9.58
CA THR A 93 6.72 -1.84 9.63
C THR A 93 6.24 -1.17 8.35
N LEU A 94 6.60 -1.71 7.18
CA LEU A 94 6.21 -1.13 5.90
C LEU A 94 4.69 -1.17 5.69
N ILE A 95 4.04 -2.27 6.08
CA ILE A 95 2.59 -2.41 6.02
C ILE A 95 1.91 -1.34 6.91
N ALA A 96 2.39 -1.17 8.15
CA ALA A 96 1.87 -0.17 9.07
C ALA A 96 2.03 1.26 8.52
N VAL A 97 3.21 1.60 7.99
CA VAL A 97 3.48 2.90 7.36
C VAL A 97 2.56 3.13 6.17
N ASN A 98 2.36 2.12 5.32
CA ASN A 98 1.46 2.21 4.18
C ASN A 98 0.01 2.49 4.62
N PHE A 99 -0.51 1.75 5.60
CA PHE A 99 -1.87 1.97 6.12
C PHE A 99 -2.03 3.34 6.78
N LEU A 100 -1.06 3.75 7.60
CA LEU A 100 -1.09 5.06 8.26
C LEU A 100 -1.13 6.18 7.23
N TYR A 101 -0.32 6.09 6.18
CA TYR A 101 -0.31 7.06 5.11
C TYR A 101 -1.61 7.09 4.31
N ASN A 102 -2.13 5.92 3.94
CA ASN A 102 -3.40 5.82 3.22
C ASN A 102 -4.57 6.36 4.05
N PHE A 103 -4.57 6.16 5.36
CA PHE A 103 -5.54 6.76 6.29
C PHE A 103 -5.40 8.28 6.38
N TYR A 104 -4.16 8.77 6.57
CA TYR A 104 -3.87 10.21 6.63
C TYR A 104 -4.33 10.94 5.37
N THR A 105 -3.99 10.39 4.19
CA THR A 105 -4.32 11.01 2.90
C THR A 105 -5.82 11.00 2.63
N ASN A 106 -6.53 9.93 2.98
CA ASN A 106 -7.99 9.89 2.92
C ASN A 106 -8.63 10.94 3.83
N ASN A 107 -8.17 11.11 5.08
CA ASN A 107 -8.74 12.08 6.01
C ASN A 107 -8.47 13.53 5.60
N LYS A 108 -7.24 13.84 5.21
CA LYS A 108 -6.87 15.18 4.72
C LYS A 108 -7.63 15.53 3.43
N ARG A 109 -7.96 14.51 2.62
CA ARG A 109 -8.80 14.69 1.43
C ARG A 109 -10.28 14.92 1.76
N LYS A 110 -10.87 14.18 2.70
CA LYS A 110 -12.25 14.46 3.19
C LYS A 110 -12.40 15.90 3.67
N LYS A 111 -11.32 16.50 4.17
CA LYS A 111 -11.22 17.92 4.55
C LYS A 111 -10.95 18.89 3.38
N GLY A 112 -10.96 18.43 2.13
CA GLY A 112 -10.82 19.26 0.92
C GLY A 112 -9.40 19.71 0.57
N ALA A 113 -8.38 19.37 1.35
CA ALA A 113 -7.02 19.91 1.23
C ALA A 113 -6.16 19.25 0.12
N PHE A 114 -6.68 18.26 -0.61
CA PHE A 114 -5.94 17.45 -1.58
C PHE A 114 -6.34 17.68 -3.04
N LYS A 115 -6.96 18.83 -3.38
CA LYS A 115 -7.24 19.18 -4.77
C LYS A 115 -5.96 19.69 -5.44
N ARG A 116 -5.52 19.04 -6.52
CA ARG A 116 -4.45 19.55 -7.39
C ARG A 116 -4.86 20.96 -7.85
N LYS A 117 -4.08 22.00 -7.52
CA LYS A 117 -4.30 23.33 -8.11
C LYS A 117 -4.23 23.15 -9.63
N LYS A 118 -5.36 23.28 -10.35
CA LYS A 118 -5.33 23.41 -11.80
C LYS A 118 -4.42 24.61 -12.07
N LYS A 119 -3.24 24.38 -12.67
CA LYS A 119 -2.49 25.45 -13.30
C LYS A 119 -3.46 26.03 -14.33
N GLY A 120 -4.02 27.19 -14.04
CA GLY A 120 -4.80 27.93 -15.03
C GLY A 120 -3.89 28.08 -16.24
N LEU A 121 -4.34 27.60 -17.40
CA LEU A 121 -3.71 27.96 -18.66
C LEU A 121 -3.77 29.49 -18.72
N LYS A 122 -2.63 30.14 -18.46
CA LYS A 122 -2.43 31.52 -18.85
C LYS A 122 -2.33 31.49 -20.38
N TYR A 123 -3.45 31.74 -21.03
CA TYR A 123 -3.47 32.27 -22.38
C TYR A 123 -3.34 33.79 -22.27
#